data_AF-A0A928QFG6-F1
#
_entry.id   AF-A0A928QFG6-F1
#
_cell.length_a   1.000
_cell.length_b   1.000
_cell.length_c   1.000
_cell.angle_alpha   90.00
_cell.angle_beta   90.00
_cell.angle_gamma   90.00
#
_symmetry.space_group_name_H-M   'P 1'
#
loop_
_entity.id
_entity.type
_entity.pdbx_description
1 polymer ?
#
loop_
_entity_poly.entity_id
_entity_poly.type
_entity_poly.pdbx_seq_one_letter_code
_entity_poly.pdbx_strand_id
1 'polypeptide(L)'
;HELAHQRGIAREEEANFVAFMVCILSDDPYLQYSGYLDVYSDVMNALYSADKELYSAVSARLCVEAKRERASYSKFFKKYADSKTSEISNSINDSFLQANGQEQGTKSYGMVTDLTVAYYKAKIKS
;
A
#
# COMPACT_ATOMS: atom_id res chain seq x y z
N HIS A 1 -5.67 -8.08 4.72
CA HIS A 1 -5.37 -7.12 5.78
C HIS A 1 -6.06 -7.53 7.08
N GLU A 2 -7.39 -7.46 7.16
CA GLU A 2 -8.14 -7.88 8.38
C GLU A 2 -7.84 -9.30 8.87
N LEU A 3 -7.67 -10.26 7.95
CA LEU A 3 -7.27 -11.62 8.31
C LEU A 3 -5.88 -11.67 8.95
N ALA A 4 -4.97 -10.76 8.62
CA ALA A 4 -3.66 -10.67 9.26
C ALA A 4 -3.81 -10.17 10.71
N HIS A 5 -4.68 -9.19 10.95
CA HIS A 5 -5.03 -8.75 12.30
C HIS A 5 -5.65 -9.88 13.13
N GLN A 6 -6.56 -10.67 12.56
CA GLN A 6 -7.12 -11.86 13.21
C GLN A 6 -6.06 -12.92 13.56
N ARG A 7 -4.88 -12.87 12.93
CA ARG A 7 -3.73 -13.74 13.20
C ARG A 7 -2.66 -13.09 14.09
N GLY A 8 -2.97 -11.94 14.69
CA GLY A 8 -2.11 -11.28 15.68
C GLY A 8 -1.08 -10.30 15.10
N ILE A 9 -1.14 -10.00 13.81
CA ILE A 9 -0.31 -8.95 13.21
C ILE A 9 -0.98 -7.61 13.52
N ALA A 10 -0.51 -6.92 14.55
CA ALA A 10 -1.15 -5.69 15.02
C ALA A 10 -0.78 -4.44 14.21
N ARG A 11 0.43 -4.39 13.65
CA ARG A 11 0.88 -3.22 12.88
C ARG A 11 0.21 -3.21 11.51
N GLU A 12 -0.50 -2.12 11.20
CA GLU A 12 -1.18 -1.88 9.91
C GLU A 12 -0.29 -2.16 8.70
N GLU A 13 0.96 -1.68 8.75
CA GLU A 13 1.91 -1.81 7.65
C GLU A 13 2.37 -3.26 7.44
N GLU A 14 2.54 -4.02 8.52
CA GLU A 14 2.83 -5.45 8.46
C GLU A 14 1.60 -6.24 7.96
N ALA A 15 0.40 -5.85 8.40
CA ALA A 15 -0.84 -6.45 7.94
C ALA A 15 -1.09 -6.20 6.45
N ASN A 16 -0.75 -5.01 5.94
CA ASN A 16 -0.74 -4.68 4.51
C ASN A 16 0.28 -5.53 3.75
N PHE A 17 1.51 -5.63 4.24
CA PHE A 17 2.53 -6.45 3.58
C PHE A 17 2.17 -7.94 3.56
N VAL A 18 1.65 -8.49 4.67
CA VAL A 18 1.18 -9.88 4.71
C VAL A 18 0.00 -10.10 3.77
N ALA A 19 -0.94 -9.15 3.68
CA ALA A 19 -2.03 -9.23 2.72
C ALA A 19 -1.51 -9.27 1.28
N PHE A 20 -0.56 -8.39 0.95
CA PHE A 20 0.10 -8.38 -0.35
C PHE A 20 0.77 -9.74 -0.65
N MET A 21 1.56 -10.27 0.29
CA MET A 21 2.23 -11.57 0.14
C MET A 21 1.23 -12.71 -0.11
N VAL A 22 0.15 -12.78 0.68
CA VAL A 22 -0.89 -13.80 0.50
C VAL A 22 -1.53 -13.69 -0.88
N CYS A 23 -1.82 -12.47 -1.35
CA CYS A 23 -2.41 -12.24 -2.66
C CYS A 23 -1.47 -12.68 -3.79
N ILE A 24 -0.19 -12.28 -3.78
CA ILE A 24 0.74 -12.59 -4.88
C ILE A 24 1.22 -14.05 -4.89
N LEU A 25 1.11 -14.76 -3.76
CA LEU A 25 1.44 -16.18 -3.65
C LEU A 25 0.24 -17.09 -3.91
N SER A 26 -0.95 -16.53 -4.13
CA SER A 26 -2.14 -17.29 -4.52
C SER A 26 -2.00 -17.86 -5.93
N ASP A 27 -2.62 -19.00 -6.20
CA ASP A 27 -2.75 -19.55 -7.56
C ASP A 27 -3.88 -18.88 -8.36
N ASP A 28 -4.69 -18.03 -7.72
CA ASP A 28 -5.77 -17.28 -8.36
C ASP A 28 -5.25 -15.99 -9.01
N PRO A 29 -5.34 -15.84 -10.35
CA PRO A 29 -4.88 -14.63 -11.05
C PRO A 29 -5.58 -13.35 -10.61
N TYR A 30 -6.84 -13.43 -10.16
CA TYR A 30 -7.58 -12.28 -9.67
C TYR A 30 -6.97 -11.77 -8.36
N LEU A 31 -6.68 -12.67 -7.42
CA LEU A 31 -6.04 -12.30 -6.15
C LEU A 31 -4.64 -11.73 -6.37
N GLN A 32 -3.86 -12.34 -7.27
CA GLN A 32 -2.54 -11.81 -7.65
C GLN A 32 -2.66 -10.38 -8.19
N TYR A 33 -3.56 -10.16 -9.16
CA TYR A 33 -3.81 -8.84 -9.73
C TYR A 33 -4.22 -7.82 -8.67
N SER A 34 -5.16 -8.16 -7.78
CA SER A 34 -5.60 -7.27 -6.71
C SER A 34 -4.44 -6.90 -5.78
N GLY A 35 -3.61 -7.86 -5.38
CA GLY A 35 -2.41 -7.59 -4.58
C GLY A 35 -1.43 -6.66 -5.26
N TYR A 36 -1.16 -6.88 -6.55
CA TYR A 36 -0.29 -6.00 -7.34
C TYR A 36 -0.85 -4.59 -7.50
N LEU A 37 -2.15 -4.46 -7.80
CA LEU A 37 -2.77 -3.16 -8.05
C LEU A 37 -2.85 -2.30 -6.78
N ASP A 38 -3.07 -2.95 -5.63
CA ASP A 38 -3.09 -2.32 -4.31
C ASP A 38 -1.71 -1.69 -3.99
N VAL A 39 -0.67 -2.51 -3.93
CA VAL A 39 0.71 -2.05 -3.64
C VAL A 39 1.27 -1.12 -4.71
N TYR A 40 0.84 -1.24 -5.97
CA TYR A 40 1.22 -0.29 -7.02
C TYR A 40 0.83 1.15 -6.65
N SER A 41 -0.28 1.37 -5.93
CA SER A 41 -0.66 2.71 -5.47
C SER A 41 0.39 3.33 -4.55
N ASP A 42 0.85 2.57 -3.56
CA ASP A 42 1.81 3.03 -2.57
C ASP A 42 3.18 3.29 -3.21
N VAL A 43 3.64 2.34 -4.05
CA VAL A 43 4.90 2.48 -4.79
C VAL A 43 4.87 3.69 -5.71
N MET A 44 3.76 3.95 -6.41
CA MET A 44 3.66 5.09 -7.31
C MET A 44 3.56 6.43 -6.58
N ASN A 45 2.93 6.48 -5.40
CA ASN A 45 2.93 7.68 -4.57
C ASN A 45 4.34 8.00 -4.08
N ALA A 46 5.07 6.99 -3.60
CA ALA A 46 6.47 7.12 -3.22
C ALA A 46 7.35 7.58 -4.39
N LEU A 47 7.14 6.98 -5.57
CA LEU A 47 7.87 7.31 -6.79
C LEU A 47 7.60 8.74 -7.24
N TYR A 48 6.34 9.21 -7.18
CA TYR A 48 5.99 10.60 -7.51
C TYR A 48 6.73 11.61 -6.63
N SER A 49 6.88 11.31 -5.33
CA SER A 49 7.64 12.13 -4.39
C SER A 49 9.15 12.09 -4.62
N ALA A 50 9.67 10.99 -5.17
CA ALA A 50 11.10 10.78 -5.38
C ALA A 50 11.60 11.26 -6.76
N ASP A 51 10.86 10.95 -7.83
CA ASP A 51 11.23 11.17 -9.23
C ASP A 51 9.96 11.24 -10.11
N LYS A 52 9.61 12.45 -10.56
CA LYS A 52 8.37 12.70 -11.32
C LYS A 52 8.47 12.20 -12.75
N GLU A 53 9.66 12.29 -13.36
CA GLU A 53 9.93 11.81 -14.70
C GLU A 53 9.78 10.28 -14.76
N LEU A 54 10.38 9.57 -13.80
CA LEU A 54 10.26 8.12 -13.68
C LEU A 54 8.83 7.69 -13.34
N TYR A 55 8.15 8.41 -12.45
CA TYR A 55 6.72 8.20 -12.20
C TYR A 55 5.91 8.27 -13.51
N SER A 56 6.12 9.31 -14.32
CA SER A 56 5.40 9.48 -15.59
C SER A 56 5.67 8.32 -16.55
N ALA A 57 6.94 7.93 -16.68
CA ALA A 57 7.36 6.83 -17.54
C ALA A 57 6.75 5.48 -17.10
N VAL A 58 6.73 5.18 -15.79
CA VAL A 58 6.13 3.95 -15.25
C VAL A 58 4.61 3.97 -15.38
N SER A 59 3.96 5.09 -15.04
CA SER A 59 2.51 5.26 -15.15
C SER A 59 2.00 5.08 -16.58
N ALA A 60 2.79 5.52 -17.57
CA ALA A 60 2.48 5.32 -18.99
C ALA A 60 2.37 3.84 -19.35
N ARG A 61 3.18 2.96 -18.74
CA ARG A 61 3.23 1.52 -19.02
C ARG A 61 2.09 0.71 -18.38
N LEU A 62 1.36 1.28 -17.42
CA LEU A 62 0.21 0.61 -16.81
C LEU A 62 -0.89 0.38 -17.86
N CYS A 63 -1.47 -0.83 -17.90
CA CYS A 63 -2.52 -1.19 -18.85
C CYS A 63 -3.78 -0.32 -18.68
N VAL A 64 -4.57 -0.21 -19.74
CA VAL A 64 -5.75 0.67 -19.77
C VAL A 64 -6.84 0.20 -18.81
N GLU A 65 -6.94 -1.11 -18.61
CA GLU A 65 -7.86 -1.78 -17.69
C GLU A 65 -7.58 -1.35 -16.24
N ALA A 66 -6.33 -1.49 -15.79
CA ALA A 66 -5.93 -1.08 -14.44
C ALA A 66 -6.08 0.45 -14.24
N LYS A 67 -5.79 1.26 -15.27
CA LYS A 67 -6.05 2.70 -15.22
C LYS A 67 -7.54 3.00 -15.00
N ARG A 68 -8.44 2.31 -15.73
CA ARG A 68 -9.90 2.48 -15.60
C ARG A 68 -10.42 2.00 -14.25
N GLU A 69 -9.90 0.89 -13.74
CA GLU A 69 -10.26 0.37 -12.43
C GLU A 69 -9.89 1.37 -11.33
N ARG A 70 -8.65 1.88 -11.33
CA ARG A 70 -8.21 2.92 -10.37
C ARG A 70 -9.07 4.18 -10.46
N ALA A 71 -9.41 4.62 -11.67
CA ALA A 71 -10.30 5.77 -11.86
C ALA A 71 -11.71 5.52 -11.29
N SER A 72 -12.24 4.30 -11.48
CA SER A 72 -13.53 3.89 -10.93
C SER A 72 -13.50 3.82 -9.40
N TYR A 73 -12.43 3.25 -8.83
CA TYR A 73 -12.20 3.19 -7.39
C TYR A 73 -12.13 4.60 -6.79
N SER A 74 -11.30 5.48 -7.35
CA SER A 74 -11.20 6.88 -6.91
C SER A 74 -12.54 7.60 -6.99
N LYS A 75 -13.28 7.44 -8.09
CA LYS A 75 -14.61 8.05 -8.26
C LYS A 75 -15.61 7.53 -7.23
N PHE A 76 -15.58 6.23 -6.92
CA PHE A 76 -16.46 5.63 -5.91
C PHE A 76 -16.17 6.21 -4.53
N PHE A 77 -14.90 6.32 -4.14
CA PHE A 77 -14.51 6.81 -2.82
C PHE A 77 -14.55 8.33 -2.67
N LYS A 78 -14.52 9.10 -3.77
CA LYS A 78 -14.62 10.56 -3.74
C LYS A 78 -15.83 11.08 -2.97
N LYS A 79 -16.97 10.38 -3.02
CA LYS A 79 -18.20 10.77 -2.29
C LYS A 79 -18.07 10.65 -0.75
N TYR A 80 -17.06 9.93 -0.27
CA TYR A 80 -16.75 9.78 1.15
C TYR A 80 -15.58 10.66 1.60
N ALA A 81 -14.95 11.42 0.69
CA ALA A 81 -13.80 12.27 1.02
C ALA A 81 -14.15 13.39 2.03
N ASP A 82 -15.38 13.88 2.00
CA ASP A 82 -15.88 14.98 2.86
C ASP A 82 -16.69 14.48 4.08
N SER A 83 -16.93 13.16 4.22
CA SER A 83 -17.66 12.62 5.37
C SER A 83 -16.74 12.56 6.58
N LYS A 84 -17.02 13.40 7.59
CA LYS A 84 -16.43 13.44 8.94
C LYS A 84 -16.49 12.10 9.69
N THR A 85 -15.71 11.13 9.25
CA THR A 85 -15.48 9.85 9.94
C THR A 85 -13.98 9.51 10.03
N SER A 86 -13.14 10.26 9.31
CA SER A 86 -11.67 10.09 9.28
C SER A 86 -10.96 10.54 10.56
N GLU A 87 -11.54 11.45 11.35
CA GLU A 87 -10.87 11.97 12.56
C GLU A 87 -10.92 10.99 13.75
N ILE A 88 -11.92 10.11 13.84
CA ILE A 88 -12.12 9.26 15.04
C ILE A 88 -11.25 8.00 15.01
N SER A 89 -10.93 7.45 13.83
CA SER A 89 -10.06 6.26 13.73
C SER A 89 -8.57 6.60 13.83
N ASN A 90 -8.15 7.76 13.32
CA ASN A 90 -6.75 8.19 13.38
C ASN A 90 -6.31 8.54 14.80
N SER A 91 -7.18 9.16 15.61
CA SER A 91 -6.87 9.57 16.99
C SER A 91 -6.53 8.42 17.94
N ILE A 92 -7.20 7.26 17.78
CA ILE A 92 -6.97 6.07 18.61
C ILE A 92 -5.65 5.39 18.20
N ASN A 93 -5.30 5.43 16.91
CA ASN A 93 -4.08 4.82 16.36
C ASN A 93 -2.81 5.63 16.74
N ASP A 94 -2.85 6.96 16.59
CA ASP A 94 -1.71 7.84 16.90
C ASP A 94 -1.27 7.78 18.37
N SER A 95 -2.22 7.68 19.29
CA SER A 95 -1.92 7.57 20.73
C SER A 95 -1.26 6.24 21.10
N PHE A 96 -1.57 5.16 20.36
CA PHE A 96 -0.99 3.83 20.55
C PHE A 96 0.42 3.71 19.97
N LEU A 97 0.69 4.38 18.84
CA LEU A 97 1.99 4.42 18.18
C LEU A 97 3.00 5.32 18.91
N GLN A 98 2.58 6.46 19.46
CA GLN A 98 3.45 7.34 20.26
C GLN A 98 3.92 6.68 21.56
N ALA A 99 3.11 5.83 22.17
CA ALA A 99 3.48 5.10 23.38
C ALA A 99 4.54 4.00 23.15
N ASN A 100 4.77 3.59 21.89
CA ASN A 100 5.67 2.48 21.51
C ASN A 100 6.97 2.94 20.79
N GLY A 101 7.33 4.22 20.85
CA GLY A 101 8.71 4.67 20.57
C GLY A 101 9.19 4.56 19.12
N GLN A 102 8.32 4.78 18.12
CA GLN A 102 8.76 4.87 16.72
C GLN A 102 9.40 6.25 16.43
N GLU A 103 10.70 6.39 16.66
CA GLU A 103 11.49 7.46 16.02
C GLU A 103 11.70 7.10 14.53
N GLN A 104 10.88 7.63 13.62
CA GLN A 104 11.13 7.53 12.18
C GLN A 104 12.03 8.68 11.70
N GLY A 105 13.34 8.46 11.81
CA GLY A 105 14.39 9.34 11.29
C GLY A 105 15.01 8.81 10.00
N THR A 106 14.28 8.86 8.88
CA THR A 106 14.73 8.91 7.47
C THR A 106 13.46 8.76 6.62
N LYS A 107 13.38 9.41 5.44
CA LYS A 107 12.15 9.51 4.63
C LYS A 107 11.42 8.15 4.50
N SER A 108 10.39 7.93 5.31
CA SER A 108 9.53 6.76 5.22
C SER A 108 8.57 7.00 4.06
N TYR A 109 8.66 6.17 3.03
CA TYR A 109 7.77 6.19 1.87
C TYR A 109 6.48 5.38 2.13
N GLY A 110 6.31 4.89 3.37
CA GLY A 110 5.36 3.86 3.80
C GLY A 110 6.04 2.49 3.85
N MET A 111 6.01 1.81 5.00
CA MET A 111 6.76 0.55 5.22
C MET A 111 6.33 -0.57 4.25
N VAL A 112 5.10 -0.55 3.72
CA VAL A 112 4.67 -1.51 2.68
C VAL A 112 5.47 -1.36 1.37
N THR A 113 5.83 -0.14 1.00
CA THR A 113 6.69 0.15 -0.16
C THR A 113 8.09 -0.39 0.09
N ASP A 114 8.66 -0.12 1.28
CA ASP A 114 10.01 -0.55 1.64
C ASP A 114 10.14 -2.07 1.69
N LEU A 115 9.17 -2.75 2.32
CA LEU A 115 9.12 -4.21 2.38
C LEU A 115 8.94 -4.85 1.00
N THR A 116 8.10 -4.25 0.15
CA THR A 116 7.92 -4.70 -1.23
C THR A 116 9.23 -4.60 -2.02
N VAL A 117 9.92 -3.45 -1.95
CA VAL A 117 11.21 -3.26 -2.62
C VAL A 117 12.26 -4.24 -2.07
N ALA A 118 12.31 -4.44 -0.76
CA ALA A 118 13.23 -5.40 -0.13
C ALA A 118 12.97 -6.83 -0.61
N TYR A 119 11.71 -7.26 -0.65
CA TYR A 119 11.30 -8.57 -1.15
C TYR A 119 11.76 -8.82 -2.58
N TYR A 120 11.52 -7.88 -3.51
CA TYR A 120 11.95 -8.03 -4.89
C TYR A 120 13.48 -7.95 -5.06
N LYS A 121 14.17 -7.10 -4.29
CA LYS A 121 15.64 -7.07 -4.28
C LYS A 121 16.24 -8.40 -3.83
N ALA A 122 15.64 -9.08 -2.85
CA ALA A 122 16.07 -10.39 -2.41
C ALA A 122 15.87 -11.45 -3.51
N LYS A 123 14.70 -11.45 -4.17
CA LYS A 123 14.40 -12.37 -5.29
C LYS A 123 15.28 -12.17 -6.53
N ILE A 124 15.70 -10.95 -6.85
CA ILE A 124 16.58 -10.70 -8.01
C ILE A 124 18.00 -11.22 -7.75
N LYS A 125 18.41 -11.33 -6.48
CA LYS A 125 19.73 -11.81 -6.08
C LYS A 125 19.81 -13.33 -5.89
N SER A 126 18.67 -14.03 -5.87
CA SER A 126 18.57 -15.49 -5.75
C SER A 126 18.46 -16.15 -7.12
#